data_AF-A0A412ELX9-F1
#
_entry.id   AF-A0A412ELX9-F1
#
_cell.length_a   1.000
_cell.length_b   1.000
_cell.length_c   1.000
_cell.angle_alpha   90.00
_cell.angle_beta   90.00
_cell.angle_gamma   90.00
#
_symmetry.space_group_name_H-M   'P 1'
#
loop_
_entity.id
_entity.type
_entity.pdbx_description
1 polymer ?
#
loop_
_entity_poly.entity_id
_entity_poly.type
_entity_poly.pdbx_seq_one_letter_code
_entity_poly.pdbx_strand_id
1 'polypeptide(L)'
;MPNVRPLNRRYGISKHAFLTAYSYCHQYREWHKALTSGAREDDHGSSVAEIEEKIRKIENTVAEAVQDYPALYPFMLEYVTEEGTTFQQMQQKGIPCGSTLFYTLRRRFYFLMSGRI
;
A
#
# COMPACT_ATOMS: atom_id res chain seq x y z
N MET A 1 7.96 -13.17 -8.98
CA MET A 1 7.12 -12.73 -7.85
C MET A 1 7.89 -12.94 -6.56
N PRO A 2 8.07 -11.91 -5.71
CA PRO A 2 8.70 -12.09 -4.41
C PRO A 2 7.90 -13.09 -3.57
N ASN A 3 8.59 -13.97 -2.84
CA ASN A 3 8.01 -15.02 -2.00
C ASN A 3 7.42 -14.39 -0.71
N VAL A 4 6.41 -13.54 -0.86
CA VAL A 4 5.73 -12.86 0.25
C VAL A 4 4.72 -13.82 0.84
N ARG A 5 4.93 -14.22 2.10
CA ARG A 5 4.02 -15.12 2.80
C ARG A 5 2.64 -14.47 2.92
N PRO A 6 1.57 -15.09 2.39
CA PRO A 6 0.23 -14.55 2.51
C PRO A 6 -0.23 -14.55 3.97
N LEU A 7 -1.15 -13.64 4.29
CA LEU A 7 -1.68 -13.50 5.64
C LEU A 7 -2.40 -14.77 6.09
N ASN A 8 -2.21 -15.15 7.36
CA ASN A 8 -2.83 -16.33 7.95
C ASN A 8 -4.36 -16.18 8.03
N ARG A 9 -5.08 -17.32 8.03
CA ARG A 9 -6.54 -17.48 8.23
C ARG A 9 -7.09 -16.75 9.46
N ARG A 10 -6.23 -16.42 10.44
CA ARG A 10 -6.55 -15.66 11.67
C ARG A 10 -7.18 -14.29 11.41
N TYR A 11 -6.98 -13.70 10.23
CA TYR A 11 -7.53 -12.38 9.88
C TYR A 11 -8.60 -12.45 8.78
N GLY A 12 -9.04 -13.65 8.38
CA GLY A 12 -10.15 -13.84 7.43
C GLY A 12 -9.85 -13.50 5.96
N ILE A 13 -8.64 -13.06 5.61
CA ILE A 13 -8.29 -12.68 4.23
C ILE A 13 -7.82 -13.91 3.43
N SER A 14 -8.39 -14.12 2.25
CA SER A 14 -7.89 -15.12 1.30
C SER A 14 -6.50 -14.71 0.77
N LYS A 15 -5.63 -15.69 0.53
CA LYS A 15 -4.34 -15.48 -0.15
C LYS A 15 -4.49 -14.64 -1.42
N HIS A 16 -5.53 -14.90 -2.20
CA HIS A 16 -5.79 -14.20 -3.45
C HIS A 16 -6.19 -12.73 -3.20
N ALA A 17 -7.06 -12.48 -2.23
CA ALA A 17 -7.46 -11.11 -1.88
C ALA A 17 -6.27 -10.26 -1.39
N PHE A 18 -5.36 -10.87 -0.62
CA PHE A 18 -4.10 -10.21 -0.25
C PHE A 18 -3.22 -9.91 -1.47
N LEU A 19 -3.04 -10.88 -2.37
CA LEU A 19 -2.21 -10.69 -3.57
C LEU A 19 -2.80 -9.63 -4.50
N THR A 20 -4.11 -9.59 -4.69
CA THR A 20 -4.79 -8.54 -5.45
C THR A 20 -4.54 -7.16 -4.85
N ALA A 21 -4.75 -7.02 -3.54
CA ALA A 21 -4.48 -5.75 -2.85
C ALA A 21 -3.00 -5.35 -2.91
N TYR A 22 -2.08 -6.31 -2.79
CA TYR A 22 -0.65 -6.09 -2.92
C TYR A 22 -0.26 -5.59 -4.32
N SER A 23 -0.69 -6.29 -5.37
CA SER A 23 -0.46 -5.88 -6.76
C SER A 23 -1.05 -4.50 -7.06
N TYR A 24 -2.25 -4.21 -6.57
CA TYR A 24 -2.89 -2.91 -6.72
C TYR A 24 -2.08 -1.78 -6.09
N CYS A 25 -1.47 -2.01 -4.92
CA CYS A 25 -0.64 -1.00 -4.26
C CYS A 25 0.68 -0.73 -5.01
N HIS A 26 1.27 -1.73 -5.66
CA HIS A 26 2.51 -1.54 -6.44
C HIS A 26 2.32 -0.69 -7.69
N GLN A 27 1.11 -0.72 -8.27
CA GLN A 27 0.76 0.15 -9.40
C GLN A 27 0.75 1.65 -9.03
N TYR A 28 0.77 1.99 -7.74
CA TYR A 28 0.82 3.38 -7.28
C TYR A 28 1.97 4.18 -7.88
N ARG A 29 3.16 3.57 -8.02
CA ARG A 29 4.32 4.26 -8.58
C ARG A 29 4.15 4.55 -10.06
N GLU A 30 3.50 3.65 -10.79
CA GLU A 30 3.18 3.82 -12.21
C GLU A 30 2.14 4.92 -12.39
N TRP A 31 1.12 4.97 -11.53
CA TRP A 31 0.12 6.03 -11.49
C TRP A 31 0.72 7.40 -11.21
N HIS A 32 1.61 7.51 -10.21
CA HIS A 32 2.28 8.77 -9.90
C HIS A 32 3.21 9.21 -11.04
N LYS A 33 3.89 8.27 -11.68
CA LYS A 33 4.73 8.55 -12.85
C LYS A 33 3.89 9.03 -14.02
N ALA A 34 2.74 8.41 -14.30
CA ALA A 34 1.81 8.82 -15.35
C ALA A 34 1.24 10.23 -15.09
N LEU A 35 0.94 10.56 -13.83
CA LEU A 35 0.45 11.89 -13.44
C LEU A 35 1.54 12.96 -13.56
N THR A 36 2.79 12.62 -13.24
CA THR A 36 3.93 13.55 -13.27
C THR A 36 4.48 13.76 -14.68
N SER A 37 4.55 12.71 -15.50
CA SER A 37 5.17 12.79 -16.82
C SER A 37 4.41 13.67 -17.80
N GLY A 38 3.11 13.94 -17.55
CA GLY A 38 2.27 14.76 -18.43
C GLY A 38 2.30 14.30 -19.90
N ALA A 39 2.75 13.08 -20.13
CA ALA A 39 2.93 12.50 -21.45
C ALA A 39 1.55 12.05 -21.88
N ARG A 40 0.93 12.92 -22.69
CA ARG A 40 -0.13 12.64 -23.66
C ARG A 40 -0.50 11.16 -23.70
N GLU A 41 -1.70 10.83 -23.25
CA GLU A 41 -2.46 9.63 -23.64
C GLU A 41 -1.60 8.43 -24.05
N ASP A 42 -0.92 7.78 -23.11
CA ASP A 42 -0.38 6.45 -23.37
C ASP A 42 -1.49 5.42 -23.08
N ASP A 43 -2.13 4.92 -24.15
CA ASP A 43 -2.79 3.62 -24.43
C ASP A 43 -3.49 2.75 -23.34
N HIS A 44 -3.59 3.14 -22.07
CA HIS A 44 -4.09 2.28 -20.97
C HIS A 44 -5.55 2.54 -20.54
N GLY A 45 -6.27 3.44 -21.20
CA GLY A 45 -7.73 3.56 -21.09
C GLY A 45 -8.29 3.97 -19.71
N SER A 46 -7.46 4.25 -18.70
CA SER A 46 -7.91 4.80 -17.42
C SER A 46 -7.76 6.32 -17.43
N SER A 47 -8.86 7.03 -17.23
CA SER A 47 -8.90 8.49 -17.13
C SER A 47 -7.97 8.98 -15.99
N VAL A 48 -7.34 10.15 -16.13
CA VAL A 48 -6.53 10.75 -15.05
C VAL A 48 -7.31 10.81 -13.72
N ALA A 49 -8.61 11.11 -13.79
CA ALA A 49 -9.51 11.10 -12.65
C ALA A 49 -9.64 9.72 -11.97
N GLU A 50 -9.65 8.62 -12.74
CA GLU A 50 -9.67 7.27 -12.18
C GLU A 50 -8.36 6.93 -11.48
N ILE A 51 -7.23 7.40 -12.03
CA ILE A 51 -5.92 7.21 -11.43
C ILE A 51 -5.84 7.95 -10.08
N GLU A 52 -6.33 9.18 -10.03
CA GLU A 52 -6.45 9.95 -8.79
C GLU A 52 -7.35 9.27 -7.77
N GLU A 53 -8.51 8.73 -8.20
CA GLU A 53 -9.41 8.00 -7.31
C GLU A 53 -8.73 6.76 -6.71
N LYS A 54 -7.97 6.02 -7.53
CA LYS A 54 -7.22 4.84 -7.10
C LYS A 54 -6.13 5.20 -6.08
N ILE A 55 -5.40 6.29 -6.31
CA ILE A 55 -4.41 6.85 -5.37
C ILE A 55 -5.09 7.24 -4.05
N ARG A 56 -6.16 8.03 -4.13
CA ARG A 56 -6.91 8.51 -2.96
C ARG A 56 -7.45 7.35 -2.12
N LYS A 57 -7.86 6.25 -2.76
CA LYS A 57 -8.32 5.03 -2.09
C LYS A 57 -7.22 4.39 -1.24
N ILE A 58 -5.99 4.35 -1.75
CA ILE A 58 -4.83 3.85 -1.00
C ILE A 58 -4.54 4.78 0.18
N GLU A 59 -4.41 6.08 -0.07
CA GLU A 59 -4.11 7.09 0.95
C GLU A 59 -5.12 7.07 2.10
N ASN A 60 -6.42 7.08 1.78
CA ASN A 60 -7.48 6.98 2.79
C ASN A 60 -7.39 5.68 3.60
N THR A 61 -7.07 4.56 2.95
CA THR A 61 -6.95 3.26 3.62
C THR A 61 -5.70 3.21 4.51
N VAL A 62 -4.60 3.84 4.09
CA VAL A 62 -3.42 4.02 4.96
C VAL A 62 -3.81 4.88 6.15
N ALA A 63 -4.41 6.06 5.93
CA ALA A 63 -4.80 6.98 7.00
C ALA A 63 -5.69 6.32 8.06
N GLU A 64 -6.64 5.49 7.65
CA GLU A 64 -7.49 4.72 8.57
C GLU A 64 -6.72 3.61 9.31
N ALA A 65 -5.80 2.92 8.63
CA ALA A 65 -4.99 1.89 9.26
C ALA A 65 -4.05 2.46 10.34
N VAL A 66 -3.52 3.67 10.13
CA VAL A 66 -2.62 4.39 11.06
C VAL A 66 -3.30 5.53 11.82
N GLN A 67 -4.63 5.54 11.92
CA GLN A 67 -5.38 6.55 12.66
C GLN A 67 -4.87 6.74 14.10
N ASP A 68 -4.48 5.63 14.75
CA ASP A 68 -3.96 5.63 16.11
C ASP A 68 -2.53 6.22 16.21
N TYR A 69 -1.79 6.26 15.10
CA TYR A 69 -0.39 6.68 15.01
C TYR A 69 -0.11 7.47 13.73
N PRO A 70 -0.53 8.75 13.65
CA PRO A 70 -0.38 9.57 12.44
C PRO A 70 1.08 9.73 11.99
N ALA A 71 2.04 9.67 12.93
CA ALA A 71 3.47 9.71 12.63
C ALA A 71 3.95 8.54 11.74
N LEU A 72 3.20 7.44 11.68
CA LEU A 72 3.53 6.27 10.86
C LEU A 72 2.93 6.34 9.45
N TYR A 73 2.09 7.32 9.14
CA TYR A 73 1.50 7.52 7.82
C TYR A 73 2.52 7.53 6.66
N PRO A 74 3.55 8.41 6.66
CA PRO A 74 4.48 8.48 5.52
C PRO A 74 5.26 7.18 5.34
N PHE A 75 5.63 6.53 6.45
CA PHE A 75 6.37 5.28 6.42
C PHE A 75 5.53 4.10 5.93
N MET A 76 4.26 4.04 6.32
CA MET A 76 3.36 3.00 5.85
C MET A 76 3.04 3.17 4.37
N LEU A 77 2.79 4.40 3.93
CA LEU A 77 2.56 4.71 2.52
C LEU A 77 3.77 4.29 1.68
N GLU A 78 4.97 4.73 2.06
CA GLU A 78 6.20 4.35 1.37
C GLU A 78 6.38 2.82 1.32
N TYR A 79 6.20 2.14 2.45
CA TYR A 79 6.31 0.67 2.52
C TYR A 79 5.33 -0.08 1.61
N VAL A 80 4.10 0.42 1.50
CA VAL A 80 3.06 -0.20 0.68
C VAL A 80 3.31 0.04 -0.81
N THR A 81 3.92 1.17 -1.15
CA THR A 81 4.17 1.60 -2.54
C THR A 81 5.52 1.16 -3.10
N GLU A 82 6.51 0.88 -2.25
CA GLU A 82 7.88 0.59 -2.67
C GLU A 82 8.19 -0.91 -2.60
N GLU A 83 8.44 -1.51 -3.77
CA GLU A 83 8.77 -2.93 -3.90
C GLU A 83 10.05 -3.29 -3.14
N GLY A 84 9.98 -4.37 -2.35
CA GLY A 84 11.16 -4.93 -1.68
C GLY A 84 11.60 -4.17 -0.42
N THR A 85 10.83 -3.17 0.04
CA THR A 85 11.14 -2.50 1.31
C THR A 85 11.08 -3.46 2.48
N THR A 86 12.16 -3.47 3.26
CA THR A 86 12.27 -4.26 4.48
C THR A 86 12.04 -3.39 5.70
N PHE A 87 11.57 -4.00 6.80
CA PHE A 87 11.44 -3.27 8.07
C PHE A 87 12.77 -2.66 8.53
N GLN A 88 13.91 -3.29 8.20
CA GLN A 88 15.23 -2.75 8.53
C GLN A 88 15.51 -1.41 7.85
N GLN A 89 15.12 -1.23 6.58
CA GLN A 89 15.27 0.07 5.89
C GLN A 89 14.40 1.15 6.55
N MET A 90 13.19 0.79 6.96
CA MET A 90 12.30 1.70 7.66
C MET A 90 12.83 2.07 9.06
N GLN A 91 13.50 1.13 9.72
CA GLN A 91 14.19 1.38 10.99
C GLN A 91 15.39 2.32 10.82
N GLN A 92 16.14 2.20 9.71
CA GLN A 92 17.21 3.14 9.36
C GLN A 92 16.69 4.56 9.11
N LYS A 93 15.47 4.70 8.57
CA LYS A 93 14.78 5.99 8.43
C LYS A 93 14.27 6.56 9.75
N GLY A 94 14.43 5.84 10.87
CA GLY A 94 14.06 6.33 12.20
C GLY A 94 12.58 6.18 12.52
N ILE A 95 11.94 5.10 12.05
CA ILE A 95 10.57 4.78 12.47
C ILE A 95 10.49 4.74 14.02
N PRO A 96 9.51 5.44 14.63
CA PRO A 96 9.33 5.46 16.09
C PRO A 96 8.65 4.20 16.64
N CYS A 97 8.40 3.18 15.82
CA CYS A 97 7.66 1.99 16.21
C CYS A 97 8.46 0.67 16.11
N GLY A 98 8.07 -0.28 16.96
CA GLY A 98 8.61 -1.63 16.91
C GLY A 98 8.05 -2.44 15.73
N SER A 99 8.82 -3.46 15.32
CA SER A 99 8.44 -4.39 14.23
C SER A 99 7.06 -5.01 14.43
N THR A 100 6.72 -5.38 15.67
CA THR A 100 5.42 -5.96 16.01
C THR A 100 4.25 -5.04 15.67
N LEU A 101 4.34 -3.76 16.01
CA LEU A 101 3.31 -2.78 15.70
C LEU A 101 3.22 -2.57 14.20
N PHE A 102 4.35 -2.39 13.54
CA PHE A 102 4.43 -2.18 12.09
C PHE A 102 3.76 -3.31 11.31
N TYR A 103 4.11 -4.56 11.61
CA TYR A 103 3.49 -5.70 10.94
C TYR A 103 2.01 -5.85 11.29
N THR A 104 1.56 -5.39 12.46
CA THR A 104 0.13 -5.39 12.83
C THR A 104 -0.64 -4.36 12.02
N LEU A 105 -0.11 -3.15 11.89
CA LEU A 105 -0.69 -2.10 11.05
C LEU A 105 -0.71 -2.52 9.58
N ARG A 106 0.37 -3.15 9.08
CA ARG A 106 0.44 -3.69 7.72
C ARG A 106 -0.71 -4.66 7.47
N ARG A 107 -0.95 -5.58 8.41
CA ARG A 107 -2.05 -6.54 8.33
C ARG A 107 -3.42 -5.85 8.28
N ARG A 108 -3.64 -4.86 9.14
CA ARG A 108 -4.88 -4.06 9.17
C ARG A 108 -5.09 -3.33 7.85
N PHE A 109 -4.06 -2.74 7.27
CA PHE A 109 -4.12 -2.08 5.97
C PHE A 109 -4.61 -3.04 4.87
N TYR A 110 -3.98 -4.20 4.71
CA TYR A 110 -4.39 -5.15 3.67
C TYR A 110 -5.78 -5.74 3.92
N PHE A 111 -6.20 -5.86 5.18
CA PHE A 111 -7.58 -6.23 5.53
C PHE A 111 -8.58 -5.20 4.99
N LEU A 112 -8.39 -3.93 5.34
CA LEU A 112 -9.25 -2.84 4.89
C LEU A 112 -9.24 -2.70 3.36
N MET A 113 -8.07 -2.81 2.74
CA MET A 113 -7.93 -2.71 1.29
C MET A 113 -8.64 -3.87 0.57
N SER A 114 -8.50 -5.09 1.08
CA SER A 114 -9.14 -6.27 0.50
C SER A 114 -10.67 -6.24 0.56
N GLY A 115 -11.25 -5.51 1.52
CA GLY A 115 -12.71 -5.30 1.58
C GLY A 115 -13.21 -4.18 0.68
N ARG A 116 -12.31 -3.42 0.05
CA ARG A 116 -12.64 -2.27 -0.80
C ARG A 116 -12.42 -2.52 -2.28
N ILE A 117 -11.68 -3.56 -2.63
CA ILE A 117 -11.46 -4.05 -4.00
C ILE A 117 -12.49 -5.13 -4.28
#